data_AF-A0A356C1E8-F1
#
_entry.id   AF-A0A356C1E8-F1
#
_cell.length_a   1.000
_cell.length_b   1.000
_cell.length_c   1.000
_cell.angle_alpha   90.00
_cell.angle_beta   90.00
_cell.angle_gamma   90.00
#
_symmetry.space_group_name_H-M   'P 1'
#
loop_
_entity.id
_entity.type
_entity.pdbx_description
1 polymer ?
#
loop_
_entity_poly.entity_id
_entity_poly.type
_entity_poly.pdbx_seq_one_letter_code
_entity_poly.pdbx_strand_id
1 'polypeptide(L)'
;MFFWKRAKGEQPKTRDLDRLSTSLETNLKWLRSNLFADDDTIVYRRFKTKEPTRQCVLIHANNMTKHEFLSDYIVRPLMISSLPKELHGQRLIQHITEQVIQSDGATVFSSYEKLAEGVVAGAGAVLVEGCNLGISVDAQGWEKRSVTEP
;
A
#
# COMPACT_ATOMS: atom_id res chain seq x y z
N MET A 1 -6.67 18.27 -17.61
CA MET A 1 -6.54 17.69 -18.97
C MET A 1 -5.21 16.95 -19.04
N PHE A 2 -5.18 15.65 -18.75
CA PHE A 2 -3.96 14.85 -18.83
C PHE A 2 -3.88 14.17 -20.18
N PHE A 3 -2.93 14.63 -21.00
CA PHE A 3 -2.68 14.15 -22.36
C PHE A 3 -1.77 12.93 -22.33
N TRP A 4 -2.31 11.73 -22.56
CA TRP A 4 -1.48 10.54 -22.83
C TRP A 4 -1.16 10.46 -24.33
N LYS A 5 0.09 10.77 -24.67
CA LYS A 5 0.62 10.69 -26.03
C LYS A 5 1.19 9.29 -26.27
N ARG A 6 0.62 8.57 -27.24
CA ARG A 6 1.07 7.24 -27.66
C ARG A 6 2.50 7.31 -28.24
N ALA A 7 3.36 6.41 -27.78
CA ALA A 7 4.55 5.96 -28.52
C ALA A 7 4.44 4.44 -28.74
N LYS A 8 4.48 4.02 -30.02
CA LYS A 8 4.58 2.63 -30.46
C LYS A 8 6.07 2.24 -30.47
N GLY A 9 6.40 1.11 -29.85
CA GLY A 9 7.71 0.46 -30.01
C GLY A 9 7.82 -0.72 -29.05
N GLU A 10 7.78 -1.94 -29.62
CA GLU A 10 8.02 -3.25 -29.01
C GLU A 10 7.15 -3.66 -27.81
N GLN A 11 6.36 -4.73 -28.02
CA GLN A 11 5.57 -5.39 -26.98
C GLN A 11 6.43 -6.47 -26.32
N PRO A 12 7.03 -6.25 -25.14
CA PRO A 12 7.39 -7.38 -24.30
C PRO A 12 6.08 -8.04 -23.84
N LYS A 13 6.04 -9.37 -23.82
CA LYS A 13 4.87 -10.18 -23.41
C LYS A 13 4.20 -9.61 -22.16
N THR A 14 3.17 -8.79 -22.34
CA THR A 14 2.41 -8.16 -21.26
C THR A 14 1.17 -9.00 -21.04
N ARG A 15 1.30 -10.06 -20.22
CA ARG A 15 0.15 -10.85 -19.75
C ARG A 15 0.12 -11.05 -18.23
N ASP A 16 1.10 -10.56 -17.47
CA ASP A 16 1.20 -10.79 -16.02
C ASP A 16 1.45 -9.53 -15.16
N LEU A 17 1.43 -8.33 -15.75
CA LEU A 17 1.74 -7.08 -15.03
C LEU A 17 0.51 -6.33 -14.51
N ASP A 18 -0.68 -6.94 -14.56
CA ASP A 18 -1.87 -6.37 -13.91
C ASP A 18 -1.90 -6.62 -12.41
N ARG A 19 -1.13 -7.60 -11.90
CA ARG A 19 -1.24 -8.06 -10.51
C ARG A 19 0.05 -7.84 -9.74
N LEU A 20 -0.09 -7.61 -8.44
CA LEU A 20 1.04 -7.50 -7.54
C LEU A 20 1.84 -8.82 -7.51
N SER A 21 3.16 -8.69 -7.50
CA SER A 21 4.06 -9.79 -7.17
C SER A 21 4.04 -10.08 -5.67
N THR A 22 4.43 -11.28 -5.29
CA THR A 22 4.70 -11.63 -3.88
C THR A 22 5.99 -11.00 -3.36
N SER A 23 6.90 -10.56 -4.24
CA SER A 23 8.16 -9.92 -3.85
C SER A 23 8.01 -8.41 -3.79
N LEU A 24 8.33 -7.81 -2.65
CA LEU A 24 8.35 -6.35 -2.48
C LEU A 24 9.33 -5.70 -3.44
N GLU A 25 10.53 -6.25 -3.60
CA GLU A 25 11.54 -5.66 -4.49
C GLU A 25 11.05 -5.62 -5.95
N THR A 26 10.37 -6.66 -6.41
CA THR A 26 9.74 -6.67 -7.75
C THR A 26 8.65 -5.59 -7.86
N ASN A 27 7.77 -5.49 -6.85
CA ASN A 27 6.72 -4.48 -6.82
C ASN A 27 7.31 -3.06 -6.82
N LEU A 28 8.30 -2.79 -5.97
CA LEU A 28 8.94 -1.48 -5.83
C LEU A 28 9.68 -1.07 -7.10
N LYS A 29 10.42 -1.99 -7.71
CA LYS A 29 11.10 -1.73 -8.98
C LYS A 29 10.09 -1.39 -10.06
N TRP A 30 9.01 -2.16 -10.16
CA TRP A 30 7.99 -1.92 -11.17
C TRP A 30 7.27 -0.57 -10.94
N LEU A 31 6.91 -0.24 -9.70
CA LEU A 31 6.26 1.03 -9.36
C LEU A 31 7.14 2.24 -9.70
N ARG A 32 8.43 2.18 -9.34
CA ARG A 32 9.40 3.25 -9.59
C ARG A 32 9.75 3.42 -11.07
N SER A 33 9.69 2.36 -11.87
CA SER A 33 10.04 2.43 -13.29
C SER A 33 8.85 2.68 -14.22
N ASN A 34 7.62 2.39 -13.79
CA ASN A 34 6.45 2.42 -14.68
C ASN A 34 5.33 3.37 -14.24
N LEU A 35 4.84 3.27 -12.99
CA LEU A 35 3.68 4.09 -12.57
C LEU A 35 4.07 5.46 -12.01
N PHE A 36 5.12 5.49 -11.20
CA PHE A 36 5.56 6.69 -10.50
C PHE A 36 6.99 7.05 -10.89
N ALA A 37 7.33 6.79 -12.16
CA ALA A 37 8.61 7.21 -12.72
C ALA A 37 8.71 8.74 -12.62
N ASP A 38 9.82 9.21 -12.04
CA ASP A 38 10.13 10.63 -11.85
C ASP A 38 9.11 11.41 -11.00
N ASP A 39 8.29 10.73 -10.19
CA ASP A 39 7.38 11.37 -9.23
C ASP A 39 7.99 11.37 -7.82
N ASP A 40 8.70 12.46 -7.52
CA ASP A 40 9.33 12.70 -6.21
C ASP A 40 8.30 12.96 -5.10
N THR A 41 7.01 13.09 -5.43
CA THR A 41 5.94 13.24 -4.43
C THR A 41 5.57 11.91 -3.80
N ILE A 42 5.92 10.76 -4.42
CA ILE A 42 5.60 9.44 -3.90
C ILE A 42 6.66 8.97 -2.90
N VAL A 43 6.23 8.72 -1.67
CA VAL A 43 7.06 8.25 -0.58
C VAL A 43 6.94 6.74 -0.47
N TYR A 44 8.09 6.06 -0.37
CA TYR A 44 8.20 4.63 -0.12
C TYR A 44 8.88 4.39 1.22
N ARG A 45 8.09 4.16 2.27
CA ARG A 45 8.59 3.93 3.63
C ARG A 45 8.67 2.42 3.92
N ARG A 46 9.89 1.89 3.95
CA ARG A 46 10.17 0.51 4.37
C ARG A 46 10.13 0.38 5.89
N PHE A 47 9.52 -0.68 6.39
CA PHE A 47 9.53 -1.03 7.82
C PHE A 47 9.40 -2.55 8.00
N LYS A 48 9.46 -3.00 9.25
CA LYS A 48 9.41 -4.42 9.62
C LYS A 48 8.44 -4.63 10.78
N THR A 49 7.72 -5.74 10.77
CA THR A 49 6.88 -6.16 11.91
C THR A 49 7.73 -6.74 13.04
N LYS A 50 7.11 -6.92 14.22
CA LYS A 50 7.73 -7.65 15.33
C LYS A 50 7.90 -9.12 14.95
N GLU A 51 8.81 -9.80 15.65
CA GLU A 51 9.09 -11.22 15.43
C GLU A 51 7.82 -12.10 15.37
N PRO A 52 7.66 -12.94 14.33
CA PRO A 52 8.53 -13.09 13.15
C PRO A 52 8.63 -11.83 12.28
N THR A 53 9.86 -11.39 12.02
CA THR A 53 10.10 -10.21 11.19
C THR A 53 9.56 -10.43 9.77
N ARG A 54 8.60 -9.60 9.35
CA ARG A 54 8.15 -9.50 7.95
C ARG A 54 8.45 -8.10 7.40
N GLN A 55 8.98 -8.05 6.19
CA GLN A 55 9.23 -6.77 5.52
C GLN A 55 7.92 -6.21 4.98
N CYS A 56 7.73 -4.90 5.15
CA CYS A 56 6.58 -4.17 4.67
C CYS A 56 7.02 -2.85 4.03
N VAL A 57 6.23 -2.35 3.09
CA VAL A 57 6.38 -0.99 2.56
C VAL A 57 5.05 -0.27 2.60
N LEU A 58 5.07 0.95 3.13
CA LEU A 58 4.00 1.92 2.99
C LEU A 58 4.34 2.87 1.82
N ILE A 59 3.38 3.07 0.93
CA ILE A 59 3.45 3.89 -0.27
C ILE A 59 2.35 4.94 -0.20
N HIS A 60 2.69 6.22 -0.32
CA HIS A 60 1.71 7.31 -0.30
C HIS A 60 2.26 8.56 -0.97
N ALA A 61 1.37 9.46 -1.40
CA ALA A 61 1.77 10.80 -1.85
C ALA A 61 2.05 11.71 -0.65
N ASN A 62 3.21 12.39 -0.65
CA ASN A 62 3.73 13.21 0.45
C ASN A 62 2.83 14.40 0.79
N ASN A 63 2.23 15.03 -0.23
CA ASN A 63 1.42 16.24 -0.11
C ASN A 63 -0.09 15.98 0.07
N MET A 64 -0.56 14.74 -0.08
CA MET A 64 -2.00 14.41 -0.03
C MET A 64 -2.41 13.66 1.23
N THR A 65 -1.46 13.27 2.07
CA THR A 65 -1.71 12.34 3.16
C THR A 65 -1.24 12.87 4.50
N LYS A 66 -2.03 12.66 5.55
CA LYS A 66 -1.62 12.95 6.93
C LYS A 66 -0.60 11.91 7.41
N HIS A 67 0.68 12.28 7.39
CA HIS A 67 1.79 11.44 7.80
C HIS A 67 1.65 10.85 9.21
N GLU A 68 1.10 11.64 10.14
CA GLU A 68 0.82 11.23 11.52
C GLU A 68 -0.19 10.09 11.56
N PHE A 69 -1.27 10.19 10.78
CA PHE A 69 -2.29 9.16 10.69
C PHE A 69 -1.70 7.83 10.19
N LEU A 70 -0.99 7.84 9.07
CA LEU A 70 -0.35 6.62 8.56
C LEU A 70 0.70 6.08 9.53
N SER A 71 1.43 6.95 10.23
CA SER A 71 2.45 6.51 11.18
C SER A 71 1.83 5.84 12.41
N ASP A 72 0.81 6.43 13.02
CA ASP A 72 0.26 5.97 14.29
C ASP A 72 -0.81 4.88 14.15
N TYR A 73 -1.56 4.87 13.04
CA TYR A 73 -2.64 3.90 12.84
C TYR A 73 -2.26 2.75 11.92
N ILE A 74 -1.20 2.88 11.11
CA ILE A 74 -0.78 1.84 10.16
C ILE A 74 0.62 1.32 10.47
N VAL A 75 1.64 2.18 10.45
CA VAL A 75 3.03 1.74 10.61
C VAL A 75 3.28 1.23 12.02
N ARG A 76 2.94 2.00 13.06
CA ARG A 76 3.17 1.63 14.46
C ARG A 76 2.47 0.33 14.84
N PRO A 77 1.16 0.12 14.54
CA PRO A 77 0.49 -1.14 14.87
C PRO A 77 1.12 -2.35 14.17
N LEU A 78 1.48 -2.22 12.90
CA LEU A 78 2.20 -3.29 12.19
C LEU A 78 3.59 -3.58 12.77
N MET A 79 4.33 -2.54 13.17
CA MET A 79 5.68 -2.69 13.74
C MET A 79 5.66 -3.41 15.10
N ILE A 80 4.65 -3.20 15.93
CA ILE A 80 4.57 -3.82 17.27
C ILE A 80 3.83 -5.17 17.26
N SER A 81 3.09 -5.47 16.19
CA SER A 81 2.31 -6.71 16.04
C SER A 81 3.21 -7.89 15.68
N SER A 82 2.96 -9.01 16.36
CA SER A 82 3.55 -10.31 16.02
C SER A 82 2.60 -11.03 15.07
N LEU A 83 2.94 -11.04 13.78
CA LEU A 83 2.13 -11.69 12.76
C LEU A 83 2.42 -13.21 12.77
N PRO A 84 1.41 -14.09 12.83
CA PRO A 84 1.64 -15.53 12.88
C PRO A 84 2.51 -16.01 11.69
N LYS A 85 3.47 -16.91 11.97
CA LYS A 85 4.41 -17.41 10.95
C LYS A 85 3.70 -18.21 9.86
N GLU A 86 2.62 -18.89 10.24
CA GLU A 86 1.85 -19.84 9.45
C GLU A 86 0.91 -19.15 8.46
N LEU A 87 0.64 -17.85 8.66
CA LEU A 87 -0.22 -17.07 7.78
C LEU A 87 0.58 -16.52 6.59
N HIS A 88 0.03 -16.72 5.39
CA HIS A 88 0.61 -16.27 4.14
C HIS A 88 -0.48 -15.77 3.18
N GLY A 89 -0.07 -14.95 2.21
CA GLY A 89 -0.94 -14.43 1.15
C GLY A 89 -2.22 -13.80 1.72
N GLN A 90 -3.37 -14.21 1.18
CA GLN A 90 -4.68 -13.65 1.55
C GLN A 90 -5.00 -13.79 3.04
N ARG A 91 -4.67 -14.91 3.69
CA ARG A 91 -4.96 -15.10 5.12
C ARG A 91 -4.16 -14.15 6.00
N LEU A 92 -2.92 -13.86 5.61
CA LEU A 92 -2.08 -12.89 6.33
C LEU A 92 -2.65 -11.48 6.17
N ILE A 93 -3.01 -11.09 4.94
CA ILE A 93 -3.62 -9.79 4.67
C ILE A 93 -4.94 -9.63 5.43
N GLN A 94 -5.78 -10.65 5.43
CA GLN A 94 -7.03 -10.65 6.18
C GLN A 94 -6.78 -10.47 7.69
N HIS A 95 -5.84 -11.22 8.27
CA HIS A 95 -5.47 -11.07 9.67
C HIS A 95 -4.96 -9.66 10.00
N ILE A 96 -4.15 -9.07 9.12
CA ILE A 96 -3.68 -7.70 9.29
C ILE A 96 -4.86 -6.71 9.27
N THR A 97 -5.74 -6.82 8.29
CA THR A 97 -6.89 -5.92 8.13
C THR A 97 -7.89 -6.06 9.28
N GLU A 98 -8.12 -7.27 9.79
CA GLU A 98 -9.15 -7.54 10.81
C GLU A 98 -8.63 -7.37 12.25
N GLN A 99 -7.34 -7.62 12.50
CA GLN A 99 -6.80 -7.70 13.87
C GLN A 99 -5.70 -6.69 14.17
N VAL A 100 -5.06 -6.10 13.17
CA VAL A 100 -3.93 -5.17 13.36
C VAL A 100 -4.28 -3.74 13.01
N ILE A 101 -4.89 -3.54 11.84
CA ILE A 101 -5.27 -2.20 11.36
C ILE A 101 -6.64 -1.84 11.93
N GLN A 102 -6.66 -0.87 12.85
CA GLN A 102 -7.89 -0.37 13.49
C GLN A 102 -8.55 0.73 12.64
N SER A 103 -8.74 0.49 11.35
CA SER A 103 -9.35 1.45 10.43
C SER A 103 -10.50 0.82 9.66
N ASP A 104 -11.69 1.41 9.79
CA ASP A 104 -12.90 1.06 9.02
C ASP A 104 -12.73 1.33 7.51
N GLY A 105 -11.69 2.06 7.12
CA GLY A 105 -11.34 2.40 5.73
C GLY A 105 -10.26 1.53 5.09
N ALA A 106 -9.91 0.39 5.70
CA ALA A 106 -8.92 -0.53 5.13
C ALA A 106 -9.55 -1.45 4.07
N THR A 107 -9.06 -1.38 2.84
CA THR A 107 -9.53 -2.18 1.70
C THR A 107 -8.38 -2.99 1.10
N VAL A 108 -8.68 -4.18 0.56
CA VAL A 108 -7.66 -5.06 -0.05
C VAL A 108 -7.67 -4.88 -1.57
N PHE A 109 -6.48 -4.81 -2.18
CA PHE A 109 -6.32 -4.73 -3.62
C PHE A 109 -5.29 -5.76 -4.12
N SER A 110 -5.41 -6.15 -5.39
CA SER A 110 -4.50 -7.12 -6.02
C SER A 110 -3.78 -6.61 -7.27
N SER A 111 -4.06 -5.38 -7.72
CA SER A 111 -3.52 -4.80 -8.96
C SER A 111 -2.75 -3.51 -8.73
N TYR A 112 -1.78 -3.26 -9.61
CA TYR A 112 -1.03 -2.02 -9.59
C TYR A 112 -1.88 -0.80 -9.93
N GLU A 113 -2.88 -0.95 -10.80
CA GLU A 113 -3.84 0.11 -11.13
C GLU A 113 -4.58 0.59 -9.88
N LYS A 114 -5.12 -0.33 -9.07
CA LYS A 114 -5.84 0.00 -7.83
C LYS A 114 -4.92 0.64 -6.79
N LEU A 115 -3.66 0.21 -6.72
CA LEU A 115 -2.64 0.86 -5.89
C LEU A 115 -2.44 2.31 -6.34
N ALA A 116 -2.25 2.54 -7.64
CA ALA A 116 -2.05 3.88 -8.19
C ALA A 116 -3.23 4.80 -7.92
N GLU A 117 -4.45 4.34 -8.22
CA GLU A 117 -5.68 5.07 -7.95
C GLU A 117 -5.77 5.51 -6.49
N GLY A 118 -5.51 4.59 -5.54
CA GLY A 118 -5.54 4.88 -4.11
C GLY A 118 -4.49 5.91 -3.71
N VAL A 119 -3.24 5.72 -4.12
CA VAL A 119 -2.13 6.62 -3.76
C VAL A 119 -2.36 8.03 -4.31
N VAL A 120 -2.83 8.15 -5.56
CA VAL A 120 -3.16 9.44 -6.20
C VAL A 120 -4.41 10.08 -5.57
N ALA A 121 -5.32 9.28 -5.01
CA ALA A 121 -6.45 9.80 -4.23
C ALA A 121 -6.06 10.23 -2.80
N GLY A 122 -4.81 10.04 -2.37
CA GLY A 122 -4.32 10.37 -1.03
C GLY A 122 -4.50 9.26 0.01
N ALA A 123 -4.72 8.02 -0.42
CA ALA A 123 -4.68 6.84 0.45
C ALA A 123 -3.24 6.34 0.66
N GLY A 124 -3.02 5.67 1.80
CA GLY A 124 -1.78 4.92 2.04
C GLY A 124 -1.93 3.48 1.59
N ALA A 125 -1.01 3.00 0.74
CA ALA A 125 -0.95 1.63 0.28
C ALA A 125 0.15 0.85 1.02
N VAL A 126 -0.19 -0.26 1.66
CA VAL A 126 0.74 -1.14 2.36
C VAL A 126 0.91 -2.44 1.58
N LEU A 127 2.16 -2.81 1.35
CA LEU A 127 2.56 -4.10 0.79
C LEU A 127 3.35 -4.89 1.83
N VAL A 128 3.19 -6.22 1.83
CA VAL A 128 3.86 -7.15 2.73
C VAL A 128 4.60 -8.22 1.93
N GLU A 129 5.85 -8.51 2.31
CA GLU A 129 6.66 -9.53 1.64
C GLU A 129 5.98 -10.91 1.69
N GLY A 130 6.00 -11.60 0.55
CA GLY A 130 5.35 -12.89 0.35
C GLY A 130 3.85 -12.80 0.04
N CYS A 131 3.28 -11.60 -0.15
CA CYS A 131 1.86 -11.40 -0.46
C CYS A 131 1.68 -10.70 -1.82
N ASN A 132 0.83 -11.26 -2.66
CA ASN A 132 0.38 -10.67 -3.93
C ASN A 132 -0.87 -9.78 -3.77
N LEU A 133 -1.08 -9.28 -2.55
CA LEU A 133 -2.22 -8.47 -2.15
C LEU A 133 -1.67 -7.32 -1.31
N GLY A 134 -2.26 -6.14 -1.48
CA GLY A 134 -1.95 -4.93 -0.72
C GLY A 134 -3.16 -4.44 0.06
N ILE A 135 -2.90 -3.56 1.02
CA ILE A 135 -3.92 -2.93 1.87
C ILE A 135 -3.91 -1.44 1.58
N SER A 136 -5.04 -0.90 1.13
CA SER A 136 -5.24 0.53 0.96
C SER A 136 -5.97 1.07 2.18
N VAL A 137 -5.50 2.18 2.72
CA VAL A 137 -6.06 2.83 3.89
C VAL A 137 -6.37 4.26 3.54
N ASP A 138 -7.65 4.60 3.57
CA ASP A 138 -8.09 5.99 3.43
C ASP A 138 -7.61 6.81 4.65
N ALA A 139 -6.78 7.82 4.38
CA ALA A 139 -6.25 8.74 5.36
C ALA A 139 -7.02 10.08 5.41
N GLN A 140 -7.92 10.33 4.46
CA GLN A 140 -8.75 11.54 4.40
C GLN A 140 -9.98 11.44 5.30
N GLY A 141 -10.54 10.24 5.49
CA GLY A 141 -11.76 10.01 6.28
C GLY A 141 -11.62 10.15 7.81
N TRP A 142 -10.40 10.19 8.37
CA TRP A 142 -10.19 10.15 9.82
C TRP A 142 -10.57 11.44 10.57
N GLU A 143 -10.60 12.60 9.89
CA GLU A 143 -11.02 13.87 10.53
C GLU A 143 -12.47 13.83 11.05
N LYS A 144 -13.34 13.01 10.46
CA LYS A 144 -14.76 12.93 10.83
C LYS A 144 -15.03 12.29 12.21
N ARG A 145 -14.00 11.80 12.91
CA ARG A 145 -14.11 11.35 14.31
C ARG A 145 -13.64 12.38 15.33
N SER A 146 -13.48 13.64 14.94
CA SER A 146 -13.41 14.76 15.90
C SER A 146 -14.81 15.00 16.47
N VAL A 147 -15.17 14.17 17.44
CA VAL A 147 -16.16 14.34 18.52
C VAL A 147 -17.21 15.44 18.29
N THR A 148 -18.43 15.04 17.95
CA THR A 148 -19.64 15.76 18.42
C THR A 148 -20.27 14.84 19.46
N GLU A 149 -20.09 15.18 20.74
CA GLU A 149 -20.78 14.51 21.85
C GLU A 149 -22.31 14.63 21.72
N PRO A 150 -23.08 13.63 22.18
CA PRO A 150 -24.54 13.71 22.33
C PRO A 150 -24.98 14.63 23.48
#